data_AF-A0A6P8U742-F1
#
_entry.id   AF-A0A6P8U742-F1
#
_cell.length_a   1.000
_cell.length_b   1.000
_cell.length_c   1.000
_cell.angle_alpha   90.00
_cell.angle_beta   90.00
_cell.angle_gamma   90.00
#
_symmetry.space_group_name_H-M   'P 1'
#
loop_
_entity.id
_entity.type
_entity.pdbx_description
1 polymer ?
#
loop_
_entity_poly.entity_id
_entity_poly.type
_entity_poly.pdbx_seq_one_letter_code
_entity_poly.pdbx_strand_id
1 'polypeptide(L)'
;MGQNMFRTGFLVRATHTLLTWVITLILFLHNTDLRRCEEQGELLLPLLFFLLVALSVLLYFAVSLMDPGFILTDSVKGSNEEMESMIPQSLTPRLRRCGYCLLQQPMRAKHCQTCKRCVRRFDHHCPWIENCVGERNHRWFIVYLLVQLLALLWALHIALSGITPTLTWEQWFRVNGFLLAALGVVGVFSMVVMLLLGCHLYLVSISCTTWEFMSRHRISYLKNFSDEENPFDRGVICNLWDFFCVCSTVVWEKMYTRNTPNSV
;
A
#
# COMPACT_ATOMS: atom_id res chain seq x y z
N MET A 1 -2.11 -23.45 12.07
CA MET A 1 -1.47 -22.39 11.25
C MET A 1 -2.38 -21.18 11.01
N GLY A 2 -3.69 -21.35 10.77
CA GLY A 2 -4.65 -20.23 10.69
C GLY A 2 -4.75 -19.39 11.98
N GLN A 3 -4.70 -20.03 13.16
CA GLN A 3 -4.71 -19.33 14.46
C GLN A 3 -3.55 -18.31 14.61
N ASN A 4 -2.37 -18.60 14.06
CA ASN A 4 -1.23 -17.68 14.14
C ASN A 4 -1.42 -16.47 13.22
N MET A 5 -1.96 -16.65 12.01
CA MET A 5 -2.20 -15.54 11.07
C MET A 5 -3.29 -14.59 11.59
N PHE A 6 -4.36 -15.11 12.19
CA PHE A 6 -5.38 -14.27 12.83
C PHE A 6 -4.81 -13.52 14.04
N ARG A 7 -3.94 -14.17 14.82
CA ARG A 7 -3.30 -13.57 16.01
C ARG A 7 -2.28 -12.49 15.63
N THR A 8 -1.49 -12.70 14.58
CA THR A 8 -0.55 -11.70 14.06
C THR A 8 -1.30 -10.52 13.43
N GLY A 9 -2.30 -10.80 12.58
CA GLY A 9 -3.17 -9.77 11.99
C GLY A 9 -3.86 -8.90 13.04
N PHE A 10 -4.39 -9.52 14.10
CA PHE A 10 -4.97 -8.78 15.21
C PHE A 10 -3.94 -7.92 15.95
N LEU A 11 -2.77 -8.48 16.26
CA LEU A 11 -1.72 -7.77 16.99
C LEU A 11 -1.23 -6.53 16.21
N VAL A 12 -0.92 -6.68 14.92
CA VAL A 12 -0.46 -5.57 14.09
C VAL A 12 -1.50 -4.45 14.02
N ARG A 13 -2.78 -4.80 13.79
CA ARG A 13 -3.87 -3.82 13.76
C ARG A 13 -4.07 -3.13 15.11
N ALA A 14 -4.06 -3.90 16.21
CA ALA A 14 -4.21 -3.36 17.55
C ALA A 14 -3.05 -2.43 17.92
N THR A 15 -1.80 -2.82 17.63
CA THR A 15 -0.62 -1.98 17.87
C THR A 15 -0.66 -0.69 17.06
N HIS A 16 -1.01 -0.76 15.76
CA HIS A 16 -1.16 0.42 14.92
C HIS A 16 -2.22 1.37 15.50
N THR A 17 -3.43 0.88 15.74
CA THR A 17 -4.53 1.69 16.28
C THR A 17 -4.20 2.29 17.64
N LEU A 18 -3.63 1.50 18.56
CA LEU A 18 -3.24 1.98 19.89
C LEU A 18 -2.17 3.08 19.77
N LEU A 19 -1.13 2.86 18.98
CA LEU A 19 -0.06 3.84 18.80
C LEU A 19 -0.59 5.15 18.23
N THR A 20 -1.44 5.09 17.20
CA THR A 20 -2.05 6.28 16.60
C THR A 20 -2.83 7.08 17.63
N TRP A 21 -3.73 6.44 18.38
CA TRP A 21 -4.57 7.15 19.35
C TRP A 21 -3.80 7.63 20.57
N VAL A 22 -2.76 6.93 21.02
CA VAL A 22 -1.87 7.40 22.09
C VAL A 22 -1.12 8.66 21.65
N ILE A 23 -0.58 8.70 20.42
CA ILE A 23 0.08 9.89 19.88
C ILE A 23 -0.92 11.04 19.78
N THR A 24 -2.11 10.80 19.20
CA THR A 24 -3.16 11.82 19.12
C THR A 24 -3.51 12.36 20.51
N LEU A 25 -3.69 11.49 21.51
CA LEU A 25 -3.96 11.89 22.88
C LEU A 25 -2.83 12.75 23.47
N ILE A 26 -1.56 12.39 23.25
CA ILE A 26 -0.41 13.20 23.68
C ILE A 26 -0.51 14.62 23.10
N LEU A 27 -0.85 14.75 21.81
CA LEU A 27 -0.97 16.05 21.14
C LEU A 27 -2.11 16.91 21.71
N PHE A 28 -3.23 16.29 22.11
CA PHE A 28 -4.36 16.99 22.73
C PHE A 28 -4.14 17.32 24.22
N LEU A 29 -3.37 16.51 24.95
CA LEU A 29 -3.17 16.72 26.39
C LEU A 29 -2.03 17.68 26.74
N HIS A 30 -1.11 17.94 25.82
CA HIS A 30 0.01 18.86 26.03
C HIS A 30 -0.26 20.21 25.37
N ASN A 31 0.54 21.22 25.73
CA ASN A 31 0.35 22.63 25.32
C ASN A 31 0.74 22.91 23.84
N THR A 32 0.22 22.09 22.93
CA THR A 32 0.35 22.24 21.48
C THR A 32 -0.65 23.27 20.95
N ASP A 33 -0.53 23.65 19.67
CA ASP A 33 -1.53 24.51 19.03
C ASP A 33 -2.94 23.89 19.07
N LEU A 34 -3.07 22.56 18.95
CA LEU A 34 -4.36 21.89 19.03
C LEU A 34 -5.05 22.14 20.36
N ARG A 35 -4.31 21.99 21.46
CA ARG A 35 -4.83 22.22 22.80
C ARG A 35 -5.19 23.69 23.01
N ARG A 36 -4.35 24.62 22.54
CA ARG A 36 -4.63 26.05 22.65
C ARG A 36 -5.89 26.46 21.87
N CYS A 37 -6.08 25.94 20.66
CA CYS A 37 -7.31 26.16 19.89
C CYS A 37 -8.54 25.61 20.63
N GLU A 38 -8.44 24.41 21.22
CA GLU A 38 -9.53 23.82 22.03
C GLU A 38 -9.88 24.71 23.24
N GLU A 39 -8.89 25.17 23.99
CA GLU A 39 -9.09 26.05 25.16
C GLU A 39 -9.67 27.41 24.80
N GLN A 40 -9.42 27.91 23.59
CA GLN A 40 -9.98 29.16 23.05
C GLN A 40 -11.38 28.98 22.45
N GLY A 41 -11.89 27.74 22.34
CA GLY A 41 -13.17 27.43 21.70
C GLY A 41 -13.11 27.34 20.17
N GLU A 42 -11.92 27.41 19.57
CA GLU A 42 -11.69 27.27 18.13
C GLU A 42 -11.61 25.79 17.71
N LEU A 43 -12.76 25.14 17.60
CA LEU A 43 -12.85 23.69 17.39
C LEU A 43 -12.57 23.21 15.96
N LEU A 44 -12.46 24.11 14.97
CA LEU A 44 -12.30 23.71 13.57
C LEU A 44 -10.99 22.94 13.34
N LEU A 45 -9.86 23.48 13.80
CA LEU A 45 -8.55 22.85 13.58
C LEU A 45 -8.41 21.51 14.33
N PRO A 46 -8.78 21.39 15.63
CA PRO A 46 -8.82 20.10 16.32
C PRO A 46 -9.74 19.08 15.66
N LEU A 47 -10.93 19.49 15.20
CA LEU A 47 -11.87 18.60 14.53
C LEU A 47 -11.29 18.09 13.20
N LEU A 48 -10.72 18.97 12.37
CA LEU A 48 -10.11 18.57 11.10
C LEU A 48 -8.94 17.59 11.30
N PHE A 49 -8.09 17.83 12.29
CA PHE A 49 -6.99 16.91 12.60
C PHE A 49 -7.52 15.55 13.08
N PHE A 50 -8.50 15.54 13.98
CA PHE A 50 -9.13 14.30 14.45
C PHE A 50 -9.77 13.52 13.29
N LEU A 51 -10.52 14.20 12.41
CA LEU A 51 -11.14 13.60 11.23
C LEU A 51 -10.10 13.03 10.26
N LEU A 52 -8.97 13.72 10.06
CA LEU A 52 -7.88 13.21 9.24
C LEU A 52 -7.26 11.94 9.83
N VAL A 53 -7.00 11.92 11.14
CA VAL A 53 -6.49 10.72 11.84
C VAL A 53 -7.50 9.58 11.74
N ALA A 54 -8.78 9.84 11.98
CA ALA A 54 -9.84 8.85 11.87
C ALA A 54 -9.95 8.30 10.44
N LEU A 55 -9.88 9.16 9.41
CA LEU A 55 -9.84 8.75 8.01
C LEU A 55 -8.63 7.86 7.72
N SER A 56 -7.45 8.20 8.24
CA SER A 56 -6.25 7.38 8.08
C SER A 56 -6.42 5.97 8.68
N VAL A 57 -7.00 5.89 9.88
CA VAL A 57 -7.31 4.60 10.54
C VAL A 57 -8.36 3.82 9.75
N LEU A 58 -9.41 4.48 9.24
CA LEU A 58 -10.42 3.82 8.41
C LEU A 58 -9.82 3.26 7.11
N LEU A 59 -8.96 4.03 6.44
CA LEU A 59 -8.26 3.58 5.23
C LEU A 59 -7.29 2.43 5.54
N TYR A 60 -6.57 2.48 6.67
CA TYR A 60 -5.75 1.37 7.15
C TYR A 60 -6.56 0.07 7.29
N PHE A 61 -7.71 0.14 7.96
CA PHE A 61 -8.60 -1.02 8.09
C PHE A 61 -9.13 -1.47 6.73
N ALA A 62 -9.54 -0.54 5.87
CA ALA A 62 -10.00 -0.85 4.52
C ALA A 62 -8.94 -1.65 3.75
N VAL A 63 -7.69 -1.19 3.66
CA VAL A 63 -6.64 -1.89 2.91
C VAL A 63 -6.22 -3.22 3.58
N SER A 64 -6.23 -3.28 4.90
CA SER A 64 -5.86 -4.49 5.66
C SER A 64 -6.90 -5.62 5.54
N LEU A 65 -8.17 -5.28 5.28
CA LEU A 65 -9.28 -6.23 5.22
C LEU A 65 -9.80 -6.46 3.79
N MET A 66 -9.48 -5.58 2.85
CA MET A 66 -9.91 -5.69 1.45
C MET A 66 -9.28 -6.90 0.76
N ASP A 67 -10.08 -7.60 -0.06
CA ASP A 67 -9.55 -8.63 -0.96
C ASP A 67 -8.58 -7.99 -1.96
N PRO A 68 -7.28 -8.38 -1.97
CA PRO A 68 -6.30 -7.85 -2.91
C PRO A 68 -6.52 -8.34 -4.35
N GLY A 69 -7.44 -9.28 -4.56
CA GLY A 69 -7.65 -9.97 -5.83
C GLY A 69 -7.19 -11.42 -5.76
N PHE A 70 -7.58 -12.14 -4.70
CA PHE A 70 -7.33 -13.57 -4.61
C PHE A 70 -8.03 -14.31 -5.75
N ILE A 71 -7.32 -15.26 -6.37
CA ILE A 71 -7.86 -16.11 -7.43
C ILE A 71 -8.49 -17.33 -6.78
N LEU A 72 -9.79 -17.52 -7.02
CA LEU A 72 -10.54 -18.70 -6.59
C LEU A 72 -10.37 -19.82 -7.61
N THR A 73 -10.13 -21.04 -7.14
CA THR A 73 -9.85 -22.22 -7.97
C THR A 73 -11.00 -22.55 -8.94
N ASP A 74 -12.24 -22.28 -8.55
CA ASP A 74 -13.43 -22.62 -9.37
C ASP A 74 -13.66 -21.63 -10.53
N SER A 75 -13.26 -20.36 -10.39
CA SER A 75 -13.41 -19.36 -11.45
C SER A 75 -12.54 -19.65 -12.68
N VAL A 76 -11.47 -20.43 -12.51
CA VAL A 76 -10.49 -20.74 -13.56
C VAL A 76 -10.99 -21.84 -14.50
N LYS A 77 -11.84 -22.76 -14.02
CA LYS A 77 -12.42 -23.81 -14.88
C LYS A 77 -13.37 -23.24 -15.93
N GLY A 78 -14.20 -22.25 -15.57
CA GLY A 78 -15.12 -21.61 -16.52
C GLY A 78 -14.46 -20.57 -17.43
N SER A 79 -13.48 -19.81 -16.94
CA SER A 79 -12.89 -18.72 -17.73
C SER A 79 -11.80 -19.17 -18.71
N ASN A 80 -11.08 -20.25 -18.42
CA ASN A 80 -9.99 -20.71 -19.28
C ASN A 80 -10.50 -21.30 -20.60
N GLU A 81 -11.62 -22.03 -20.59
CA GLU A 81 -12.18 -22.64 -21.81
C GLU A 81 -12.69 -21.58 -22.80
N GLU A 82 -13.30 -20.50 -22.30
CA GLU A 82 -13.80 -19.40 -23.15
C GLU A 82 -12.68 -18.42 -23.57
N MET A 83 -11.65 -18.19 -22.74
CA MET A 83 -10.57 -17.25 -23.04
C MET A 83 -9.45 -17.87 -23.91
N GLU A 84 -9.12 -19.16 -23.72
CA GLU A 84 -8.14 -19.86 -24.56
C GLU A 84 -8.64 -20.08 -26.00
N SER A 85 -9.95 -20.12 -26.23
CA SER A 85 -10.53 -20.29 -27.57
C SER A 85 -10.49 -19.02 -28.44
N MET A 86 -10.23 -17.85 -27.86
CA MET A 86 -10.21 -16.56 -28.58
C MET A 86 -8.81 -15.94 -28.80
N ILE A 87 -7.74 -16.50 -28.24
CA ILE A 87 -6.38 -15.94 -28.35
C ILE A 87 -5.48 -16.93 -29.12
N PRO A 88 -4.83 -16.51 -30.22
CA PRO A 88 -3.85 -17.34 -30.91
C PRO A 88 -2.73 -17.78 -29.94
N GLN A 89 -2.61 -19.08 -29.69
CA GLN A 89 -1.64 -19.66 -28.75
C GLN A 89 -0.17 -19.37 -29.12
N SER A 90 0.10 -18.90 -30.33
CA SER A 90 1.45 -18.62 -30.84
C SER A 90 2.07 -17.31 -30.34
N LEU A 91 1.29 -16.37 -29.76
CA LEU A 91 1.76 -15.01 -29.44
C LEU A 91 1.84 -14.71 -27.93
N THR A 92 1.36 -15.60 -27.06
CA THR A 92 1.42 -15.40 -25.60
C THR A 92 2.41 -16.38 -24.96
N PRO A 93 3.34 -15.92 -24.10
CA PRO A 93 4.17 -16.82 -23.32
C PRO A 93 3.27 -17.77 -22.53
N ARG A 94 3.60 -19.08 -22.52
CA ARG A 94 2.84 -20.08 -21.74
C ARG A 94 2.64 -19.57 -20.31
N LEU A 95 1.37 -19.43 -19.92
CA LEU A 95 1.00 -18.98 -18.59
C LEU A 95 1.54 -19.97 -17.55
N ARG A 96 2.11 -19.44 -16.46
CA ARG A 96 2.73 -20.28 -15.41
C ARG A 96 1.64 -21.00 -14.62
N ARG A 97 1.83 -22.28 -14.36
CA ARG A 97 0.98 -23.03 -13.42
C ARG A 97 1.49 -22.87 -12.00
N CYS A 98 0.60 -22.56 -11.06
CA CYS A 98 0.95 -22.54 -9.64
C CYS A 98 0.98 -23.97 -9.09
N GLY A 99 2.13 -24.44 -8.59
CA GLY A 99 2.24 -25.77 -7.97
C GLY A 99 1.45 -25.93 -6.66
N TYR A 100 1.16 -24.84 -5.95
CA TYR A 100 0.41 -24.87 -4.68
C TYR A 100 -1.10 -24.80 -4.88
N CYS A 101 -1.56 -23.89 -5.73
CA CYS A 101 -3.00 -23.68 -5.99
C CYS A 101 -3.53 -24.55 -7.14
N LEU A 102 -2.65 -25.23 -7.88
CA LEU A 102 -2.95 -26.09 -9.04
C LEU A 102 -3.70 -25.41 -10.20
N LEU A 103 -3.72 -24.07 -10.20
CA LEU A 103 -4.34 -23.23 -11.23
C LEU A 103 -3.32 -22.61 -12.19
N GLN A 104 -3.78 -22.26 -13.38
CA GLN A 104 -3.04 -21.44 -14.35
C GLN A 104 -3.08 -19.99 -13.86
N GLN A 105 -1.91 -19.41 -13.61
CA GLN A 105 -1.82 -18.03 -13.11
C GLN A 105 -2.06 -17.08 -14.27
N PRO A 106 -3.05 -16.17 -14.17
CA PRO A 106 -3.14 -15.03 -15.07
C PRO A 106 -1.83 -14.26 -15.10
N MET A 107 -1.58 -13.54 -16.18
CA MET A 107 -0.40 -12.71 -16.33
C MET A 107 -0.33 -11.69 -15.18
N ARG A 108 0.89 -11.44 -14.68
CA ARG A 108 1.18 -10.64 -13.48
C ARG A 108 0.64 -11.19 -12.15
N ALA A 109 -0.02 -12.36 -12.13
CA ALA A 109 -0.39 -13.01 -10.87
C ALA A 109 0.79 -13.79 -10.26
N LYS A 110 0.78 -13.89 -8.93
CA LYS A 110 1.79 -14.65 -8.17
C LYS A 110 1.17 -15.30 -6.93
N HIS A 111 1.71 -16.46 -6.55
CA HIS A 111 1.38 -17.09 -5.27
C HIS A 111 2.08 -16.36 -4.12
N CYS A 112 1.30 -15.92 -3.13
CA CYS A 112 1.83 -15.42 -1.88
C CYS A 112 1.95 -16.58 -0.87
N GLN A 113 3.18 -16.87 -0.43
CA GLN A 113 3.43 -17.96 0.51
C GLN A 113 2.85 -17.67 1.90
N THR A 114 2.67 -16.41 2.29
CA THR A 114 2.04 -16.04 3.57
C THR A 114 0.54 -16.22 3.51
N CYS A 115 -0.12 -15.65 2.50
CA CYS A 115 -1.58 -15.76 2.32
C CYS A 115 -2.04 -17.12 1.77
N LYS A 116 -1.11 -17.96 1.28
CA LYS A 116 -1.36 -19.27 0.66
C LYS A 116 -2.34 -19.25 -0.51
N ARG A 117 -2.39 -18.14 -1.24
CA ARG A 117 -3.30 -17.91 -2.37
C ARG A 117 -2.56 -17.19 -3.50
N CYS A 118 -3.01 -17.42 -4.73
CA CYS A 118 -2.58 -16.60 -5.86
C CYS A 118 -3.32 -15.26 -5.83
N VAL A 119 -2.60 -14.17 -6.09
CA VAL A 119 -3.11 -12.80 -6.11
C VAL A 119 -2.90 -12.23 -7.51
N ARG A 120 -3.94 -11.62 -8.09
CA ARG A 120 -3.87 -10.93 -9.38
C ARG A 120 -3.02 -9.66 -9.27
N ARG A 121 -2.24 -9.36 -10.32
CA ARG A 121 -1.29 -8.23 -10.36
C ARG A 121 -0.57 -8.05 -9.01
N PHE A 122 0.06 -9.13 -8.55
CA PHE A 122 0.66 -9.18 -7.22
C PHE A 122 1.77 -8.15 -7.12
N ASP A 123 1.66 -7.26 -6.13
CA ASP A 123 2.72 -6.30 -5.83
C ASP A 123 3.66 -6.83 -4.76
N HIS A 124 3.14 -6.99 -3.54
CA HIS A 124 3.87 -7.58 -2.41
C HIS A 124 2.91 -8.11 -1.35
N HIS A 125 3.46 -8.80 -0.35
CA HIS A 125 2.77 -9.05 0.91
C HIS A 125 3.28 -8.04 1.93
N CYS A 126 2.38 -7.24 2.50
CA CYS A 126 2.73 -6.16 3.40
C CYS A 126 2.48 -6.60 4.85
N PRO A 127 3.54 -6.78 5.66
CA PRO A 127 3.37 -7.16 7.06
C PRO A 127 2.74 -6.03 7.90
N TRP A 128 2.79 -4.78 7.45
CA TRP A 128 2.22 -3.65 8.19
C TRP A 128 0.69 -3.62 8.19
N ILE A 129 0.07 -4.20 7.16
CA ILE A 129 -1.38 -4.34 7.05
C ILE A 129 -1.81 -5.81 7.16
N GLU A 130 -0.86 -6.73 7.34
CA GLU A 130 -1.07 -8.19 7.36
C GLU A 130 -1.93 -8.69 6.20
N ASN A 131 -1.70 -8.12 5.02
CA ASN A 131 -2.45 -8.43 3.80
C ASN A 131 -1.56 -8.27 2.56
N CYS A 132 -1.96 -8.90 1.45
CA CYS A 132 -1.33 -8.64 0.16
C CYS A 132 -1.76 -7.28 -0.40
N VAL A 133 -0.88 -6.67 -1.19
CA VAL A 133 -1.19 -5.58 -2.09
C VAL A 133 -1.22 -6.15 -3.51
N GLY A 134 -2.35 -5.98 -4.20
CA GLY A 134 -2.63 -6.57 -5.50
C GLY A 134 -3.65 -5.76 -6.28
N GLU A 135 -4.11 -6.32 -7.40
CA GLU A 135 -4.95 -5.59 -8.38
C GLU A 135 -6.13 -4.82 -7.78
N ARG A 136 -6.83 -5.39 -6.79
CA ARG A 136 -8.07 -4.81 -6.27
C ARG A 136 -7.86 -3.74 -5.19
N ASN A 137 -6.77 -3.82 -4.43
CA ASN A 137 -6.52 -2.92 -3.30
C ASN A 137 -5.31 -1.98 -3.47
N HIS A 138 -4.49 -2.14 -4.51
CA HIS A 138 -3.25 -1.35 -4.67
C HIS A 138 -3.53 0.17 -4.72
N ARG A 139 -4.58 0.63 -5.42
CA ARG A 139 -4.94 2.06 -5.43
C ARG A 139 -5.28 2.60 -4.04
N TRP A 140 -6.00 1.80 -3.25
CA TRP A 140 -6.40 2.16 -1.89
C TRP A 140 -5.19 2.18 -0.96
N PHE A 141 -4.21 1.30 -1.19
CA PHE A 141 -2.92 1.34 -0.51
C PHE A 141 -2.18 2.65 -0.78
N ILE A 142 -2.17 3.16 -2.01
CA ILE A 142 -1.56 4.48 -2.32
C ILE A 142 -2.32 5.63 -1.64
N VAL A 143 -3.65 5.63 -1.71
CA VAL A 143 -4.48 6.65 -1.03
C VAL A 143 -4.26 6.63 0.49
N TYR A 144 -4.18 5.44 1.08
CA TYR A 144 -3.83 5.26 2.49
C TYR A 144 -2.45 5.86 2.80
N LEU A 145 -1.40 5.55 2.03
CA LEU A 145 -0.07 6.12 2.26
C LEU A 145 -0.05 7.66 2.16
N LEU A 146 -0.81 8.24 1.22
CA LEU A 146 -0.92 9.69 1.07
C LEU A 146 -1.60 10.34 2.29
N VAL A 147 -2.76 9.81 2.71
CA VAL A 147 -3.50 10.33 3.88
C VAL A 147 -2.68 10.12 5.16
N GLN A 148 -2.02 8.97 5.30
CA GLN A 148 -1.14 8.67 6.43
C GLN A 148 0.04 9.64 6.49
N LEU A 149 0.67 9.97 5.35
CA LEU A 149 1.75 10.95 5.31
C LEU A 149 1.25 12.34 5.73
N LEU A 150 0.09 12.77 5.23
CA LEU A 150 -0.49 14.06 5.61
C LEU A 150 -0.78 14.13 7.12
N ALA A 151 -1.36 13.08 7.69
CA ALA A 151 -1.63 12.99 9.12
C ALA A 151 -0.33 13.04 9.95
N LEU A 152 0.71 12.34 9.51
CA LEU A 152 2.01 12.31 10.18
C LEU A 152 2.74 13.66 10.11
N LEU A 153 2.76 14.32 8.95
CA LEU A 153 3.39 15.63 8.80
C LEU A 153 2.68 16.70 9.63
N TRP A 154 1.35 16.67 9.69
CA TRP A 154 0.60 17.59 10.53
C TRP A 154 0.81 17.29 12.02
N ALA A 155 0.82 16.02 12.42
CA ALA A 155 1.17 15.61 13.78
C ALA A 155 2.59 16.06 14.18
N LEU A 156 3.56 16.01 13.26
CA LEU A 156 4.92 16.50 13.48
C LEU A 156 4.93 18.02 13.75
N HIS A 157 4.19 18.78 12.94
CA HIS A 157 4.05 20.22 13.12
C HIS A 157 3.42 20.57 14.48
N ILE A 158 2.34 19.89 14.86
CA ILE A 158 1.65 20.09 16.15
C ILE A 158 2.56 19.70 17.33
N ALA A 159 3.31 18.60 17.21
CA ALA A 159 4.25 18.18 18.25
C ALA A 159 5.35 19.24 18.47
N LEU A 160 5.88 19.81 17.38
CA LEU A 160 6.88 20.87 17.42
C LEU A 160 6.34 22.15 18.06
N SER A 161 5.08 22.52 17.77
CA SER A 161 4.51 23.75 18.33
C SER A 161 4.24 23.68 19.83
N GLY A 162 4.19 22.48 20.42
CA GLY A 162 4.09 22.27 21.86
C GLY A 162 5.43 22.30 22.61
N ILE A 163 6.57 22.36 21.92
CA ILE A 163 7.88 22.38 22.57
C ILE A 163 8.13 23.74 23.23
N THR A 164 8.39 23.74 24.53
CA THR A 164 8.61 24.95 25.32
C THR A 164 10.05 25.05 25.82
N PRO A 165 10.68 26.23 25.76
CA PRO A 165 12.01 26.44 26.33
C PRO A 165 11.93 26.52 27.86
N THR A 166 12.97 26.03 28.54
CA THR A 166 13.11 26.12 30.00
C THR A 166 14.55 26.47 30.37
N LEU A 167 14.76 26.91 31.62
CA LEU A 167 16.06 27.38 32.11
C LEU A 167 17.11 26.26 32.26
N THR A 168 16.67 25.03 32.54
CA THR A 168 17.56 23.88 32.74
C THR A 168 17.17 22.70 31.83
N TRP A 169 18.15 21.87 31.47
CA TRP A 169 17.94 20.65 30.68
C TRP A 169 17.03 19.65 31.38
N GLU A 170 17.15 19.50 32.69
CA GLU A 170 16.31 18.58 33.47
C GLU A 170 14.83 18.97 33.38
N GLN A 171 14.53 20.26 33.59
CA GLN A 171 13.17 20.78 33.44
C GLN A 171 12.69 20.65 31.99
N TRP A 172 13.57 20.88 31.01
CA TRP A 172 13.24 20.81 29.59
C TRP A 172 12.77 19.42 29.19
N PHE A 173 13.51 18.38 29.57
CA PHE A 173 13.13 17.00 29.32
C PHE A 173 11.89 16.60 30.11
N ARG A 174 11.70 17.11 31.33
CA ARG A 174 10.51 16.83 32.14
C ARG A 174 9.23 17.38 31.51
N VAL A 175 9.26 18.58 30.93
CA VAL A 175 8.07 19.20 30.33
C VAL A 175 7.83 18.76 28.89
N ASN A 176 8.89 18.52 28.11
CA ASN A 176 8.79 18.17 26.69
C ASN A 176 8.90 16.67 26.40
N GLY A 177 9.23 15.83 27.39
CA GLY A 177 9.61 14.43 27.17
C GLY A 177 8.62 13.61 26.36
N PHE A 178 7.32 13.71 26.66
CA PHE A 178 6.28 13.01 25.90
C PHE A 178 6.14 13.53 24.46
N LEU A 179 6.24 14.85 24.25
CA LEU A 179 6.22 15.45 22.92
C LEU A 179 7.46 15.09 22.12
N LEU A 180 8.64 14.98 22.75
CA LEU A 180 9.87 14.52 22.09
C LEU A 180 9.78 13.05 21.68
N ALA A 181 9.19 12.19 22.53
CA ALA A 181 8.94 10.80 22.19
C ALA A 181 7.95 10.70 21.00
N ALA A 182 6.85 11.46 21.04
CA ALA A 182 5.91 11.53 19.93
C ALA A 182 6.58 12.05 18.64
N LEU A 183 7.39 13.10 18.74
CA LEU A 183 8.15 13.68 17.63
C LEU A 183 9.11 12.66 17.00
N GLY A 184 9.85 11.92 17.82
CA GLY A 184 10.77 10.88 17.35
C GLY A 184 10.02 9.76 16.62
N VAL A 185 8.94 9.25 17.21
CA VAL A 185 8.12 8.19 16.61
C VAL A 185 7.48 8.67 15.29
N VAL A 186 6.78 9.81 15.32
CA VAL A 186 6.13 10.39 14.14
C VAL A 186 7.15 10.74 13.06
N GLY A 187 8.32 11.25 13.42
CA GLY A 187 9.39 11.58 12.48
C GLY A 187 9.92 10.37 11.73
N VAL A 188 10.20 9.27 12.45
CA VAL A 188 10.63 8.00 11.83
C VAL A 188 9.56 7.46 10.89
N PHE A 189 8.30 7.40 11.33
CA PHE A 189 7.21 6.92 10.48
C PHE A 189 6.96 7.84 9.28
N SER A 190 7.09 9.16 9.43
CA SER A 190 6.97 10.13 8.33
C SER A 190 8.00 9.85 7.23
N MET A 191 9.27 9.66 7.62
CA MET A 191 10.35 9.33 6.68
C MET A 191 10.07 8.01 5.95
N VAL A 192 9.70 6.96 6.69
CA VAL A 192 9.40 5.65 6.11
C VAL A 192 8.23 5.72 5.12
N VAL A 193 7.12 6.34 5.51
CA VAL A 193 5.92 6.46 4.66
C VAL A 193 6.20 7.33 3.44
N MET A 194 6.97 8.40 3.57
CA MET A 194 7.37 9.26 2.45
C MET A 194 8.18 8.50 1.41
N LEU A 195 9.19 7.73 1.84
CA LEU A 195 10.01 6.91 0.94
C LEU A 195 9.18 5.82 0.26
N LEU A 196 8.33 5.12 1.02
CA LEU A 196 7.43 4.10 0.47
C LEU A 196 6.49 4.70 -0.58
N LEU A 197 5.84 5.82 -0.26
CA LEU A 197 4.93 6.49 -1.21
C LEU A 197 5.68 6.92 -2.47
N GLY A 198 6.87 7.51 -2.35
CA GLY A 198 7.70 7.92 -3.48
C GLY A 198 8.08 6.74 -4.39
N CYS A 199 8.55 5.64 -3.81
CA CYS A 199 8.88 4.42 -4.56
C CYS A 199 7.65 3.84 -5.26
N HIS A 200 6.51 3.75 -4.58
CA HIS A 200 5.30 3.20 -5.19
C HIS A 200 4.73 4.11 -6.29
N LEU A 201 4.76 5.44 -6.13
CA LEU A 201 4.34 6.36 -7.18
C LEU A 201 5.23 6.27 -8.42
N TYR A 202 6.55 6.09 -8.24
CA TYR A 202 7.47 5.79 -9.34
C TYR A 202 7.11 4.47 -10.04
N LEU A 203 6.89 3.39 -9.29
CA LEU A 203 6.52 2.10 -9.88
C LEU A 203 5.17 2.15 -10.63
N VAL A 204 4.19 2.87 -10.08
CA VAL A 204 2.90 3.11 -10.75
C VAL A 204 3.10 3.91 -12.04
N SER A 205 3.96 4.93 -12.04
CA SER A 205 4.17 5.78 -13.22
C SER A 205 4.78 5.04 -14.42
N ILE A 206 5.48 3.94 -14.15
CA ILE A 206 6.03 3.03 -15.18
C ILE A 206 5.23 1.72 -15.32
N SER A 207 4.03 1.62 -14.73
CA SER A 207 3.18 0.41 -14.75
C SER A 207 3.90 -0.88 -14.30
N CYS A 208 4.83 -0.76 -13.36
CA CYS A 208 5.59 -1.88 -12.79
C CYS A 208 5.09 -2.19 -11.38
N THR A 209 5.03 -3.46 -11.01
CA THR A 209 4.83 -3.86 -9.60
C THR A 209 6.17 -3.98 -8.89
N THR A 210 6.17 -3.86 -7.56
CA THR A 210 7.36 -4.10 -6.73
C THR A 210 7.96 -5.48 -7.00
N TRP A 211 7.10 -6.50 -7.16
CA TRP A 211 7.53 -7.85 -7.54
C TRP A 211 8.24 -7.89 -8.90
N GLU A 212 7.69 -7.23 -9.92
CA GLU A 212 8.31 -7.16 -11.24
C GLU A 212 9.66 -6.45 -11.19
N PHE A 213 9.73 -5.33 -10.48
CA PHE A 213 10.97 -4.57 -10.31
C PHE A 213 12.05 -5.40 -9.59
N MET A 214 11.73 -5.97 -8.43
CA MET A 214 12.72 -6.67 -7.60
C MET A 214 13.14 -8.04 -8.13
N SER A 215 12.41 -8.62 -9.09
CA SER A 215 12.59 -10.02 -9.46
C SER A 215 12.30 -10.34 -10.91
N ARG A 216 12.48 -9.33 -11.76
CA ARG A 216 12.42 -9.39 -13.22
C ARG A 216 12.97 -10.69 -13.80
N HIS A 217 14.19 -11.07 -13.42
CA HIS A 217 14.89 -12.27 -13.92
C HIS A 217 14.12 -13.60 -13.67
N ARG A 218 13.21 -13.65 -12.70
CA ARG A 218 12.40 -14.84 -12.36
C ARG A 218 11.05 -14.88 -13.09
N ILE A 219 10.74 -13.86 -13.89
CA ILE A 219 9.42 -13.66 -14.48
C ILE A 219 9.49 -14.02 -15.97
N SER A 220 8.80 -15.09 -16.34
CA SER A 220 8.87 -15.66 -17.70
C SER A 220 8.45 -14.67 -18.80
N TYR A 221 7.41 -13.88 -18.56
CA TYR A 221 6.92 -12.90 -19.55
C TYR A 221 7.79 -11.64 -19.67
N LEU A 222 8.78 -11.45 -18.80
CA LEU A 222 9.74 -10.33 -18.93
C LEU A 222 11.09 -10.77 -19.50
N LYS A 223 11.35 -12.08 -19.62
CA LYS A 223 12.64 -12.60 -20.10
C LYS A 223 12.98 -12.23 -21.54
N ASN A 224 11.96 -11.97 -22.35
CA ASN A 224 12.13 -11.66 -23.77
C ASN A 224 12.31 -10.16 -24.04
N PHE A 225 12.31 -9.33 -23.00
CA PHE A 225 12.50 -7.88 -23.09
C PHE A 225 13.87 -7.51 -22.55
N SER A 226 14.48 -6.47 -23.12
CA SER A 226 15.66 -5.83 -22.52
C SER A 226 15.32 -5.27 -21.14
N ASP A 227 16.33 -4.98 -20.31
CA ASP A 227 16.09 -4.52 -18.94
C ASP A 227 15.34 -3.18 -18.86
N GLU A 228 15.46 -2.35 -19.90
CA GLU A 228 14.81 -1.04 -20.01
C GLU A 228 13.37 -1.11 -20.54
N GLU A 229 12.96 -2.23 -21.14
CA GLU A 229 11.63 -2.36 -21.74
C GLU A 229 10.59 -2.84 -20.73
N ASN A 230 9.43 -2.19 -20.69
CA ASN A 230 8.28 -2.69 -19.94
C ASN A 230 7.05 -2.83 -20.85
N PRO A 231 6.58 -4.06 -21.16
CA PRO A 231 5.42 -4.25 -22.04
C PRO A 231 4.11 -3.67 -21.48
N PHE A 232 4.06 -3.33 -20.19
CA PHE A 232 2.87 -2.75 -19.56
C PHE A 232 2.94 -1.23 -19.44
N ASP A 233 4.05 -0.60 -19.81
CA ASP A 233 4.20 0.85 -19.78
C ASP A 233 3.58 1.48 -21.03
N ARG A 234 2.68 2.45 -20.83
CA ARG A 234 2.04 3.26 -21.90
C ARG A 234 2.37 4.75 -21.78
N GLY A 235 3.39 5.10 -21.01
CA GLY A 235 3.71 6.46 -20.62
C GLY A 235 3.00 6.89 -19.34
N VAL A 236 3.63 7.84 -18.63
CA VAL A 236 3.26 8.25 -17.27
C VAL A 236 1.78 8.60 -17.12
N ILE A 237 1.23 9.43 -18.01
CA ILE A 237 -0.16 9.90 -17.92
C ILE A 237 -1.14 8.73 -18.07
N CYS A 238 -0.92 7.88 -19.09
CA CYS A 238 -1.78 6.72 -19.33
C CYS A 238 -1.70 5.74 -18.15
N ASN A 239 -0.50 5.45 -17.65
CA ASN A 239 -0.31 4.54 -16.53
C ASN A 239 -1.00 5.02 -15.24
N LEU A 240 -0.90 6.32 -14.94
CA LEU A 240 -1.58 6.92 -13.79
C LEU A 240 -3.11 6.87 -13.97
N TRP A 241 -3.61 7.19 -15.15
CA TRP A 241 -5.04 7.10 -15.46
C TRP A 241 -5.56 5.66 -15.32
N ASP A 242 -4.84 4.69 -15.88
CA ASP A 242 -5.20 3.28 -15.78
C ASP A 242 -5.21 2.80 -14.33
N PHE A 243 -4.26 3.26 -13.51
CA PHE A 243 -4.13 2.81 -12.13
C PHE A 243 -5.20 3.44 -11.21
N PHE A 244 -5.48 4.73 -11.35
CA PHE A 244 -6.37 5.46 -10.44
C PHE A 244 -7.83 5.49 -10.93
N CYS A 245 -8.07 5.54 -12.24
CA CYS A 245 -9.41 5.79 -12.81
C CYS A 245 -10.08 4.52 -13.37
N VAL A 246 -9.34 3.49 -13.77
CA VAL A 246 -9.94 2.25 -14.28
C VAL A 246 -10.26 1.32 -13.11
N CYS A 247 -11.55 1.15 -12.82
CA CYS A 247 -12.01 0.37 -11.67
C CYS A 247 -12.20 -1.12 -11.94
N SER A 248 -12.07 -1.58 -13.18
CA SER A 248 -12.28 -2.98 -13.58
C SER A 248 -10.99 -3.81 -13.50
N THR A 249 -11.14 -5.13 -13.40
CA THR A 249 -10.01 -6.06 -13.53
C THR A 249 -9.47 -6.01 -14.95
N VAL A 250 -8.15 -5.89 -15.08
CA VAL A 250 -7.50 -5.78 -16.39
C VAL A 250 -7.12 -7.18 -16.88
N VAL A 251 -7.34 -7.44 -18.17
CA VAL A 251 -6.84 -8.64 -18.85
C VAL A 251 -5.43 -8.33 -19.37
N TRP A 252 -4.44 -8.55 -18.50
CA TRP A 252 -3.03 -8.18 -18.74
C TRP A 252 -2.44 -8.86 -19.98
N GLU A 253 -2.95 -10.03 -20.35
CA GLU A 253 -2.58 -10.77 -21.57
C GLU A 253 -2.89 -9.97 -22.84
N LYS A 254 -4.06 -9.31 -22.91
CA LYS A 254 -4.44 -8.46 -24.05
C LYS A 254 -3.56 -7.22 -24.15
N MET A 255 -3.15 -6.68 -23.01
CA MET A 255 -2.24 -5.53 -22.96
C MET A 255 -0.83 -5.91 -23.40
N TYR A 256 -0.36 -7.07 -22.95
CA TYR A 256 0.92 -7.64 -23.36
C TYR A 256 0.98 -7.87 -24.87
N THR A 257 -0.01 -8.57 -25.46
CA THR A 257 -0.01 -8.87 -26.90
C THR A 257 -0.08 -7.64 -27.78
N ARG A 258 -0.82 -6.60 -27.35
CA ARG A 258 -0.90 -5.32 -28.07
C ARG A 258 0.45 -4.61 -28.14
N ASN A 259 1.24 -4.71 -27.09
CA ASN A 259 2.50 -3.99 -26.93
C ASN A 259 3.73 -4.81 -27.34
N THR A 260 3.57 -6.11 -27.59
CA THR A 260 4.55 -6.94 -28.31
C THR A 260 4.23 -6.95 -29.80
N PRO A 261 4.86 -6.11 -30.64
CA PRO A 261 4.79 -6.30 -32.08
C PRO A 261 5.36 -7.68 -32.42
N ASN A 262 4.71 -8.39 -33.35
CA ASN A 262 5.08 -9.73 -33.81
C ASN A 262 6.61 -9.84 -33.99
N SER A 263 7.28 -10.59 -33.11
CA SER A 263 8.56 -11.19 -33.46
C SER A 263 8.25 -12.33 -34.43
N VAL A 264 8.15 -11.99 -35.73
CA VAL A 264 8.30 -12.95 -36.81
C VAL A 264 9.77 -13.29 -36.94
#